data_AF-A0A2S8X248-F1
#
_entry.id   AF-A0A2S8X248-F1
#
_cell.length_a   1.000
_cell.length_b   1.000
_cell.length_c   1.000
_cell.angle_alpha   90.00
_cell.angle_beta   90.00
_cell.angle_gamma   90.00
#
_symmetry.space_group_name_H-M   'P 1'
#
loop_
_entity.id
_entity.type
_entity.pdbx_description
1 polymer ?
#
loop_
_entity_poly.entity_id
_entity_poly.type
_entity_poly.pdbx_seq_one_letter_code
_entity_poly.pdbx_strand_id
1 'polypeptide(L)'
;MSDMSDLNHNNNNGHPDFNEISGEEKIQAFRDLIELTDSHLTHQVLAIGMDSAEEDLTRIEAWRALGMAGSSALLGEILHAAAQLVRDSEEDEDVQIYALQTLALLPITEAEIQLAQEVLEGHAYILVRGAAFAILVAHQQVNGATSALESLQSDPDFGSSAIRVLHSKQGSNNQ
;
A
#
# COMPACT_ATOMS: atom_id res chain seq x y z
N MET A 1 38.84 -29.47 31.98
CA MET A 1 38.12 -28.72 33.04
C MET A 1 38.72 -27.34 33.07
N SER A 2 38.08 -26.29 32.55
CA SER A 2 36.63 -26.13 32.36
C SER A 2 36.32 -25.22 31.18
N ASP A 3 35.40 -25.73 30.34
CA ASP A 3 34.34 -25.09 29.57
C ASP A 3 34.62 -23.81 28.77
N MET A 4 34.85 -24.03 27.47
CA MET A 4 34.08 -23.32 26.45
C MET A 4 32.60 -23.66 26.67
N SER A 5 31.80 -22.66 27.04
CA SER A 5 30.36 -22.72 26.90
C SER A 5 29.91 -21.53 26.09
N ASP A 6 29.59 -21.85 24.83
CA ASP A 6 28.79 -21.06 23.91
C ASP A 6 27.64 -20.37 24.63
N LEU A 7 27.60 -19.03 24.54
CA LEU A 7 26.41 -18.25 24.83
C LEU A 7 26.00 -17.50 23.57
N ASN A 8 25.31 -18.27 22.74
CA ASN A 8 24.09 -17.91 22.05
C ASN A 8 24.17 -16.70 21.11
N HIS A 9 24.63 -16.96 19.88
CA HIS A 9 24.13 -16.25 18.71
C HIS A 9 22.63 -16.56 18.58
N ASN A 10 21.81 -15.79 19.30
CA ASN A 10 20.38 -15.81 19.10
C ASN A 10 20.13 -15.16 17.73
N ASN A 11 19.73 -15.97 16.76
CA ASN A 11 19.23 -15.53 15.44
C ASN A 11 17.93 -14.73 15.60
N ASN A 12 18.00 -13.52 16.16
CA ASN A 12 16.92 -12.55 16.03
C ASN A 12 17.28 -11.65 14.85
N ASN A 13 16.58 -11.84 13.72
CA ASN A 13 16.55 -10.89 12.61
C ASN A 13 16.33 -9.48 13.21
N GLY A 14 17.32 -8.61 13.09
CA GLY A 14 17.57 -7.46 13.98
C GLY A 14 16.63 -6.28 13.78
N HIS A 15 15.32 -6.50 13.87
CA HIS A 15 14.31 -5.45 13.86
C HIS A 15 13.93 -5.08 15.29
N PRO A 16 13.68 -3.79 15.57
CA PRO A 16 13.29 -3.33 16.90
C PRO A 16 11.92 -3.90 17.30
N ASP A 17 11.70 -4.13 18.60
CA ASP A 17 10.34 -4.34 19.11
C ASP A 17 9.60 -3.00 19.05
N PHE A 18 8.63 -2.90 18.14
CA PHE A 18 7.90 -1.65 17.92
C PHE A 18 7.08 -1.22 19.15
N ASN A 19 6.79 -2.11 20.11
CA ASN A 19 6.08 -1.74 21.33
C ASN A 19 6.98 -1.02 22.35
N GLU A 20 8.31 -1.15 22.21
CA GLU A 20 9.28 -0.61 23.16
C GLU A 20 9.90 0.72 22.70
N ILE A 21 9.63 1.14 21.47
CA ILE A 21 10.20 2.34 20.86
C ILE A 21 9.15 3.43 20.59
N SER A 22 9.60 4.68 20.55
CA SER A 22 8.76 5.85 20.29
C SER A 22 8.25 5.91 18.85
N GLY A 23 7.23 6.74 18.59
CA GLY A 23 6.71 6.97 17.23
C GLY A 23 7.78 7.45 16.24
N GLU A 24 8.66 8.37 16.66
CA GLU A 24 9.79 8.83 15.82
C GLU A 24 10.75 7.69 15.46
N GLU A 25 11.03 6.80 16.41
CA GLU A 25 11.89 5.63 16.18
C GLU A 25 11.19 4.60 15.27
N LYS A 26 9.87 4.40 15.40
CA LYS A 26 9.08 3.55 14.48
C LYS A 26 9.17 4.10 13.05
N ILE A 27 8.94 5.41 12.88
CA ILE A 27 9.00 6.08 11.58
C ILE A 27 10.38 5.89 10.94
N GLN A 28 11.46 6.09 11.71
CA GLN A 28 12.81 5.90 11.19
C GLN A 28 13.07 4.43 10.83
N ALA A 29 12.65 3.49 11.67
CA ALA A 29 12.75 2.06 11.38
C ALA A 29 12.00 1.67 10.10
N PHE A 30 10.81 2.22 9.85
CA PHE A 30 10.07 1.98 8.60
C PHE A 30 10.74 2.58 7.36
N ARG A 31 11.46 3.70 7.51
CA ARG A 31 12.25 4.33 6.43
C ARG A 31 13.49 3.52 6.06
N ASP A 32 14.06 2.81 7.03
CA ASP A 32 15.27 2.01 6.83
C ASP A 32 14.98 0.62 6.25
N LEU A 33 13.70 0.22 6.15
CA LEU A 33 13.29 -1.02 5.50
C LEU A 33 13.53 -0.95 3.99
N ILE A 34 14.14 -2.00 3.44
CA ILE A 34 14.40 -2.17 2.00
C ILE A 34 13.60 -3.31 1.38
N GLU A 35 13.10 -4.24 2.20
CA GLU A 35 12.22 -5.33 1.82
C GLU A 35 11.37 -5.75 3.03
N LEU A 36 10.22 -6.36 2.77
CA LEU A 36 9.31 -6.84 3.82
C LEU A 36 8.85 -8.27 3.51
N THR A 37 9.76 -9.23 3.70
CA THR A 37 9.54 -10.66 3.40
C THR A 37 9.33 -11.50 4.66
N ASP A 38 9.85 -11.07 5.81
CA ASP A 38 9.62 -11.71 7.10
C ASP A 38 8.17 -11.52 7.54
N SER A 39 7.43 -12.62 7.73
CA SER A 39 6.01 -12.57 8.06
C SER A 39 5.74 -11.98 9.44
N HIS A 40 6.63 -12.20 10.41
CA HIS A 40 6.45 -11.65 11.76
C HIS A 40 6.59 -10.13 11.74
N LEU A 41 7.64 -9.63 11.10
CA LEU A 41 7.84 -8.20 10.91
C LEU A 41 6.71 -7.59 10.09
N THR A 42 6.32 -8.22 8.98
CA THR A 42 5.22 -7.75 8.13
C THR A 42 3.93 -7.60 8.94
N HIS A 43 3.61 -8.59 9.77
CA HIS A 43 2.43 -8.55 10.63
C HIS A 43 2.51 -7.41 11.65
N GLN A 44 3.68 -7.15 12.24
CA GLN A 44 3.84 -6.02 13.18
C GLN A 44 3.65 -4.67 12.47
N VAL A 45 4.24 -4.49 11.30
CA VAL A 45 4.07 -3.26 10.49
C VAL A 45 2.59 -3.08 10.11
N LEU A 46 1.92 -4.15 9.69
CA LEU A 46 0.49 -4.12 9.37
C LEU A 46 -0.36 -3.76 10.59
N ALA A 47 -0.07 -4.33 11.76
CA ALA A 47 -0.78 -4.01 12.99
C ALA A 47 -0.67 -2.52 13.34
N ILE A 48 0.52 -1.93 13.20
CA ILE A 48 0.75 -0.50 13.43
C ILE A 48 -0.02 0.35 12.42
N GLY A 49 0.01 -0.01 11.12
CA GLY A 49 -0.74 0.71 10.09
C GLY A 49 -2.26 0.71 10.31
N MET A 50 -2.78 -0.32 10.98
CA MET A 50 -4.21 -0.49 11.28
C MET A 50 -4.64 0.05 12.66
N ASP A 51 -3.70 0.41 13.53
CA ASP A 51 -4.03 0.85 14.89
C ASP A 51 -4.37 2.35 14.91
N SER A 52 -5.66 2.67 15.10
CA SER A 52 -6.12 4.07 15.20
C SER A 52 -5.70 4.78 16.50
N ALA A 53 -5.06 4.07 17.44
CA ALA A 53 -4.40 4.70 18.59
C ALA A 53 -2.98 5.20 18.26
N GLU A 54 -2.37 4.76 17.17
CA GLU A 54 -1.09 5.26 16.69
C GLU A 54 -1.26 6.62 15.98
N GLU A 55 -0.21 7.44 16.01
CA GLU A 55 -0.21 8.70 15.27
C GLU A 55 -0.29 8.46 13.76
N ASP A 56 -1.09 9.26 13.05
CA ASP A 56 -1.32 9.10 11.61
C ASP A 56 -0.01 9.09 10.81
N LEU A 57 0.98 9.88 11.19
CA LEU A 57 2.30 9.86 10.54
C LEU A 57 3.02 8.51 10.68
N THR A 58 2.91 7.87 11.85
CA THR A 58 3.47 6.52 12.07
C THR A 58 2.74 5.49 11.22
N ARG A 59 1.40 5.60 11.12
CA ARG A 59 0.56 4.72 10.31
C ARG A 59 0.83 4.88 8.82
N ILE A 60 0.98 6.12 8.34
CA ILE A 60 1.38 6.48 6.97
C ILE A 60 2.72 5.82 6.60
N GLU A 61 3.70 5.92 7.49
CA GLU A 61 5.03 5.35 7.26
C GLU A 61 5.01 3.81 7.28
N ALA A 62 4.16 3.21 8.12
CA ALA A 62 3.90 1.77 8.10
C ALA A 62 3.28 1.33 6.77
N TRP A 63 2.26 2.04 6.27
CA TRP A 63 1.66 1.76 4.96
C TRP A 63 2.66 1.89 3.83
N ARG A 64 3.47 2.95 3.82
CA ARG A 64 4.56 3.07 2.83
C ARG A 64 5.49 1.85 2.88
N ALA A 65 5.85 1.37 4.07
CA ALA A 65 6.69 0.19 4.22
C ALA A 65 6.02 -1.10 3.69
N LEU A 66 4.71 -1.25 3.90
CA LEU A 66 3.94 -2.38 3.37
C LEU A 66 3.92 -2.45 1.83
N GLY A 67 4.18 -1.33 1.14
CA GLY A 67 4.39 -1.32 -0.32
C GLY A 67 5.54 -2.21 -0.81
N MET A 68 6.43 -2.65 0.09
CA MET A 68 7.53 -3.59 -0.22
C MET A 68 7.14 -5.07 -0.01
N ALA A 69 5.91 -5.36 0.42
CA ALA A 69 5.47 -6.70 0.81
C ALA A 69 4.95 -7.56 -0.35
N GLY A 70 5.32 -7.25 -1.61
CA GLY A 70 4.74 -7.88 -2.80
C GLY A 70 4.95 -9.40 -2.91
N SER A 71 5.95 -9.97 -2.21
CA SER A 71 6.19 -11.41 -2.12
C SER A 71 5.93 -11.99 -0.73
N SER A 72 5.33 -11.20 0.18
CA SER A 72 5.04 -11.66 1.54
C SER A 72 3.92 -12.69 1.54
N ALA A 73 4.00 -13.66 2.45
CA ALA A 73 2.90 -14.61 2.70
C ALA A 73 1.63 -13.92 3.20
N LEU A 74 1.75 -12.69 3.73
CA LEU A 74 0.64 -11.89 4.23
C LEU A 74 0.05 -10.92 3.19
N LEU A 75 0.45 -11.01 1.91
CA LEU A 75 -0.04 -10.11 0.86
C LEU A 75 -1.58 -9.99 0.87
N GLY A 76 -2.29 -11.12 0.93
CA GLY A 76 -3.76 -11.09 0.96
C GLY A 76 -4.35 -10.35 2.17
N GLU A 77 -3.71 -10.44 3.34
CA GLU A 77 -4.13 -9.71 4.53
C GLU A 77 -3.87 -8.20 4.39
N ILE A 78 -2.74 -7.82 3.80
CA ILE A 78 -2.39 -6.41 3.53
C ILE A 78 -3.39 -5.79 2.56
N LEU A 79 -3.69 -6.46 1.45
CA LEU A 79 -4.67 -5.98 0.46
C LEU A 79 -6.06 -5.80 1.10
N HIS A 80 -6.48 -6.77 1.92
CA HIS A 80 -7.74 -6.70 2.62
C HIS A 80 -7.79 -5.53 3.62
N ALA A 81 -6.75 -5.35 4.41
CA ALA A 81 -6.63 -4.27 5.37
C ALA A 81 -6.63 -2.88 4.71
N ALA A 82 -5.90 -2.72 3.60
CA ALA A 82 -5.92 -1.47 2.83
C ALA A 82 -7.33 -1.15 2.33
N ALA A 83 -8.05 -2.17 1.83
CA ALA A 83 -9.43 -2.01 1.38
C ALA A 83 -10.42 -1.69 2.51
N GLN A 84 -10.12 -2.04 3.76
CA GLN A 84 -10.92 -1.62 4.92
C GLN A 84 -10.71 -0.13 5.21
N LEU A 85 -9.45 0.32 5.32
CA LEU A 85 -9.14 1.73 5.60
C LEU A 85 -9.69 2.67 4.54
N VAL A 86 -9.54 2.33 3.27
CA VAL A 86 -10.02 3.15 2.14
C VAL A 86 -11.55 3.32 2.16
N ARG A 87 -12.28 2.35 2.73
CA ARG A 87 -13.75 2.40 2.83
C ARG A 87 -14.24 3.04 4.13
N ASP A 88 -13.37 3.28 5.10
CA ASP A 88 -13.75 3.93 6.34
C ASP A 88 -13.82 5.45 6.13
N SER A 89 -15.03 6.00 6.17
CA SER A 89 -15.25 7.44 5.95
C SER A 89 -14.74 8.33 7.10
N GLU A 90 -14.47 7.74 8.27
CA GLU A 90 -13.94 8.47 9.43
C GLU A 90 -12.40 8.38 9.51
N GLU A 91 -11.77 7.61 8.62
CA GLU A 91 -10.31 7.51 8.54
C GLU A 91 -9.69 8.81 8.00
N ASP A 92 -8.48 9.10 8.46
CA ASP A 92 -7.69 10.22 7.96
C ASP A 92 -7.37 10.04 6.47
N GLU A 93 -7.57 11.10 5.69
CA GLU A 93 -7.42 11.06 4.23
C GLU A 93 -5.97 10.75 3.81
N ASP A 94 -4.96 11.16 4.58
CA ASP A 94 -3.56 10.85 4.28
C ASP A 94 -3.26 9.36 4.52
N VAL A 95 -3.84 8.76 5.56
CA VAL A 95 -3.75 7.31 5.80
C VAL A 95 -4.41 6.54 4.65
N GLN A 96 -5.61 6.94 4.21
CA GLN A 96 -6.28 6.36 3.05
C GLN A 96 -5.44 6.48 1.76
N ILE A 97 -4.84 7.65 1.53
CA ILE A 97 -3.96 7.90 0.38
C ILE A 97 -2.78 6.92 0.40
N TYR A 98 -2.13 6.72 1.55
CA TYR A 98 -0.99 5.81 1.64
C TYR A 98 -1.39 4.33 1.55
N ALA A 99 -2.59 3.95 2.02
CA ALA A 99 -3.14 2.62 1.76
C ALA A 99 -3.36 2.40 0.25
N LEU A 100 -3.93 3.37 -0.48
CA LEU A 100 -4.09 3.29 -1.94
C LEU A 100 -2.74 3.27 -2.68
N GLN A 101 -1.77 4.08 -2.25
CA GLN A 101 -0.43 4.06 -2.83
C GLN A 101 0.27 2.71 -2.62
N THR A 102 0.04 2.07 -1.46
CA THR A 102 0.51 0.71 -1.19
C THR A 102 -0.06 -0.27 -2.23
N LEU A 103 -1.36 -0.20 -2.51
CA LEU A 103 -1.99 -1.04 -3.54
C LEU A 103 -1.43 -0.78 -4.95
N ALA A 104 -1.01 0.45 -5.27
CA ALA A 104 -0.38 0.76 -6.54
C ALA A 104 1.01 0.09 -6.71
N LEU A 105 1.66 -0.31 -5.61
CA LEU A 105 2.98 -0.95 -5.61
C LEU A 105 2.92 -2.49 -5.52
N LEU A 106 1.86 -3.03 -4.95
CA LEU A 106 1.71 -4.46 -4.70
C LEU A 106 1.11 -5.21 -5.90
N PRO A 107 1.36 -6.53 -6.03
CA PRO A 107 0.56 -7.36 -6.91
C PRO A 107 -0.90 -7.36 -6.43
N ILE A 108 -1.82 -6.89 -7.28
CA ILE A 108 -3.24 -6.80 -6.97
C ILE A 108 -4.11 -7.64 -7.90
N THR A 109 -5.38 -7.74 -7.57
CA THR A 109 -6.40 -8.46 -8.34
C THR A 109 -7.49 -7.51 -8.84
N GLU A 110 -8.50 -8.07 -9.51
CA GLU A 110 -9.71 -7.33 -9.92
C GLU A 110 -10.43 -6.67 -8.74
N ALA A 111 -10.30 -7.21 -7.52
CA ALA A 111 -10.95 -6.66 -6.33
C ALA A 111 -10.42 -5.25 -5.98
N GLU A 112 -9.12 -5.04 -6.10
CA GLU A 112 -8.49 -3.73 -5.84
C GLU A 112 -8.73 -2.75 -6.99
N ILE A 113 -8.88 -3.24 -8.23
CA ILE A 113 -9.36 -2.41 -9.35
C ILE A 113 -10.77 -1.92 -9.08
N GLN A 114 -11.66 -2.80 -8.61
CA GLN A 114 -13.03 -2.44 -8.25
C GLN A 114 -13.06 -1.43 -7.08
N LEU A 115 -12.22 -1.61 -6.05
CA LEU A 115 -12.07 -0.64 -4.97
C LEU A 115 -11.65 0.74 -5.50
N ALA A 116 -10.64 0.78 -6.39
CA ALA A 116 -10.20 2.03 -6.98
C ALA A 116 -11.33 2.73 -7.77
N GLN A 117 -12.13 1.95 -8.50
CA GLN A 117 -13.29 2.46 -9.21
C GLN A 117 -14.38 3.00 -8.25
N GLU A 118 -14.68 2.28 -7.16
CA GLU A 118 -15.62 2.73 -6.11
C GLU A 118 -15.22 4.10 -5.56
N VAL A 119 -13.92 4.31 -5.28
CA VAL A 119 -13.39 5.59 -4.79
C VAL A 119 -13.52 6.70 -5.83
N LEU A 120 -13.22 6.41 -7.10
CA LEU A 120 -13.26 7.39 -8.18
C LEU A 120 -14.67 7.87 -8.52
N GLU A 121 -15.64 6.96 -8.46
CA GLU A 121 -17.06 7.22 -8.69
C GLU A 121 -17.75 7.85 -7.46
N GLY A 122 -17.15 7.68 -6.29
CA GLY A 122 -17.62 8.24 -5.03
C GLY A 122 -17.37 9.76 -4.87
N HIS A 123 -17.54 10.22 -3.65
CA HIS A 123 -17.37 11.63 -3.27
C HIS A 123 -16.14 11.85 -2.38
N ALA A 124 -15.16 10.94 -2.44
CA ALA A 124 -13.92 11.06 -1.69
C ALA A 124 -13.16 12.33 -2.09
N TYR A 125 -12.31 12.82 -1.17
CA TYR A 125 -11.45 13.95 -1.43
C TYR A 125 -10.59 13.73 -2.68
N ILE A 126 -10.29 14.81 -3.40
CA ILE A 126 -9.67 14.72 -4.74
C ILE A 126 -8.30 14.04 -4.72
N LEU A 127 -7.53 14.15 -3.63
CA LEU A 127 -6.25 13.45 -3.52
C LEU A 127 -6.42 11.95 -3.27
N VAL A 128 -7.45 11.53 -2.51
CA VAL A 128 -7.82 10.12 -2.35
C VAL A 128 -8.24 9.54 -3.70
N ARG A 129 -9.10 10.25 -4.45
CA ARG A 129 -9.46 9.89 -5.84
C ARG A 129 -8.23 9.82 -6.74
N GLY A 130 -7.28 10.75 -6.59
CA GLY A 130 -6.01 10.74 -7.32
C GLY A 130 -5.16 9.49 -7.03
N ALA A 131 -5.09 9.05 -5.78
CA ALA A 131 -4.40 7.83 -5.40
C ALA A 131 -5.09 6.58 -5.97
N ALA A 132 -6.43 6.54 -5.97
CA ALA A 132 -7.19 5.46 -6.63
C ALA A 132 -6.97 5.44 -8.15
N PHE A 133 -6.92 6.60 -8.81
CA PHE A 133 -6.56 6.67 -10.23
C PHE A 133 -5.17 6.07 -10.51
N ALA A 134 -4.20 6.32 -9.62
CA ALA A 134 -2.85 5.78 -9.77
C ALA A 134 -2.82 4.24 -9.77
N ILE A 135 -3.73 3.58 -9.03
CA ILE A 135 -3.87 2.11 -9.06
C ILE A 135 -4.23 1.64 -10.48
N LEU A 136 -5.23 2.25 -11.12
CA LEU A 136 -5.65 1.89 -12.47
C LEU A 136 -4.50 2.08 -13.48
N VAL A 137 -3.71 3.14 -13.32
CA VAL A 137 -2.56 3.43 -14.20
C VAL A 137 -1.43 2.43 -14.00
N ALA A 138 -1.12 2.06 -12.75
CA ALA A 138 -0.07 1.10 -12.42
C ALA A 138 -0.42 -0.32 -12.90
N HIS A 139 -1.70 -0.69 -12.82
CA HIS A 139 -2.18 -2.06 -13.00
C HIS A 139 -3.04 -2.27 -14.25
N GLN A 140 -2.72 -1.56 -15.34
CA GLN A 140 -3.48 -1.62 -16.62
C GLN A 140 -3.60 -3.03 -17.24
N GLN A 141 -2.82 -4.01 -16.78
CA GLN A 141 -2.87 -5.40 -17.25
C GLN A 141 -3.85 -6.26 -16.44
N VAL A 142 -4.29 -5.79 -15.28
CA VAL A 142 -5.31 -6.44 -14.48
C VAL A 142 -6.66 -6.21 -15.16
N ASN A 143 -7.48 -7.26 -15.21
CA ASN A 143 -8.82 -7.18 -15.80
C ASN A 143 -9.64 -6.05 -15.14
N GLY A 144 -10.46 -5.38 -15.95
CA GLY A 144 -11.25 -4.23 -15.51
C GLY A 144 -10.50 -2.89 -15.51
N ALA A 145 -9.17 -2.86 -15.34
CA ALA A 145 -8.42 -1.60 -15.21
C ALA A 145 -8.54 -0.70 -16.45
N THR A 146 -8.42 -1.30 -17.65
CA THR A 146 -8.56 -0.54 -18.90
C THR A 146 -9.98 -0.03 -19.09
N SER A 147 -11.00 -0.83 -18.76
CA SER A 147 -12.41 -0.41 -18.85
C SER A 147 -12.76 0.69 -17.85
N ALA A 148 -12.19 0.65 -16.64
CA ALA A 148 -12.33 1.73 -15.66
C ALA A 148 -11.63 3.02 -16.14
N LEU A 149 -10.47 2.93 -16.80
CA LEU A 149 -9.86 4.11 -17.44
C LEU A 149 -10.71 4.64 -18.60
N GLU A 150 -11.33 3.77 -19.39
CA GLU A 150 -12.19 4.16 -20.51
C GLU A 150 -13.45 4.90 -20.03
N SER A 151 -14.05 4.50 -18.90
CA SER A 151 -15.23 5.17 -18.33
C SER A 151 -14.91 6.57 -17.83
N LEU A 152 -13.66 6.82 -17.42
CA LEU A 152 -13.21 8.12 -16.93
C LEU A 152 -12.93 9.14 -18.03
N GLN A 153 -12.95 8.80 -19.32
CA GLN A 153 -12.56 9.74 -20.39
C GLN A 153 -13.38 11.04 -20.44
N SER A 154 -14.63 11.01 -19.93
CA SER A 154 -15.49 12.18 -19.78
C SER A 154 -15.51 12.77 -18.37
N ASP A 155 -14.78 12.19 -17.42
CA ASP A 155 -14.68 12.69 -16.05
C ASP A 155 -13.99 14.07 -16.05
N PRO A 156 -14.55 15.07 -15.33
CA PRO A 156 -14.04 16.44 -15.35
C PRO A 156 -12.64 16.57 -14.74
N ASP A 157 -12.27 15.71 -13.79
CA ASP A 157 -11.01 15.78 -13.07
C ASP A 157 -9.95 14.87 -13.71
N PHE A 158 -10.35 13.66 -14.12
CA PHE A 158 -9.43 12.61 -14.55
C PHE A 158 -9.46 12.31 -16.05
N GLY A 159 -10.43 12.80 -16.83
CA GLY A 159 -10.63 12.37 -18.22
C GLY A 159 -9.47 12.66 -19.16
N SER A 160 -8.85 13.84 -19.04
CA SER A 160 -7.64 14.16 -19.82
C SER A 160 -6.47 13.23 -19.50
N SER A 161 -6.34 12.81 -18.24
CA SER A 161 -5.30 11.86 -17.81
C SER A 161 -5.61 10.44 -18.26
N ALA A 162 -6.88 10.00 -18.19
CA ALA A 162 -7.31 8.70 -18.66
C ALA A 162 -7.06 8.51 -20.16
N ILE A 163 -7.44 9.49 -20.99
CA ILE A 163 -7.18 9.49 -22.44
C ILE A 163 -5.67 9.34 -22.73
N ARG A 164 -4.84 10.11 -22.02
CA ARG A 164 -3.38 10.07 -22.19
C ARG A 164 -2.81 8.68 -21.88
N VAL A 165 -3.27 8.05 -20.81
CA VAL A 165 -2.82 6.71 -20.40
C VAL A 165 -3.25 5.64 -21.41
N LEU A 166 -4.49 5.69 -21.90
CA LEU A 166 -5.00 4.75 -22.89
C LEU A 166 -4.25 4.86 -24.24
N HIS A 167 -3.90 6.08 -24.66
CA HIS A 167 -3.19 6.31 -25.92
C HIS A 167 -1.71 5.90 -25.89
N SER A 168 -1.02 6.02 -24.76
CA SER A 168 0.39 5.61 -24.66
C SER A 168 0.58 4.09 -24.88
N LYS A 169 -0.44 3.29 -24.53
CA LYS A 169 -0.49 1.84 -24.79
C LYS A 169 -0.63 1.51 -26.28
N GLN A 170 -1.43 2.27 -27.03
CA GLN A 170 -1.65 2.06 -28.46
C GLN A 170 -0.42 2.36 -29.32
N GLY A 171 0.41 3.33 -28.92
CA GLY A 171 1.68 3.62 -29.59
C GLY A 171 2.73 2.51 -29.42
N SER A 172 2.65 1.73 -28.33
CA SER A 172 3.61 0.67 -27.99
C SER A 172 3.29 -0.68 -28.66
N ASN A 173 2.05 -0.90 -29.07
CA ASN A 173 1.61 -2.13 -29.77
C ASN A 173 1.76 -2.06 -31.31
N ASN A 174 2.25 -0.93 -31.84
CA ASN A 174 2.47 -0.71 -33.27
C ASN A 174 3.97 -0.73 -33.66
N GLN A 175 4.82 -1.31 -32.82
CA GLN A 175 6.25 -1.58 -33.08
C GLN A 175 6.54 -3.08 -32.97
#